data_AF-A0A397HR86-F1
#
_entry.id   AF-A0A397HR86-F1
#
_cell.length_a   1.000
_cell.length_b   1.000
_cell.length_c   1.000
_cell.angle_alpha   90.00
_cell.angle_beta   90.00
_cell.angle_gamma   90.00
#
_symmetry.space_group_name_H-M   'P 1'
#
loop_
_entity.id
_entity.type
_entity.pdbx_description
1 polymer ?
#
loop_
_entity_poly.entity_id
_entity_poly.type
_entity_poly.pdbx_seq_one_letter_code
_entity_poly.pdbx_strand_id
1 'polypeptide(L)'
;MFSSGVRCAPSPDAYIGIFHFQFLRHYPASFSGIDDSIRTTAPSFLGVGKEKRGFAIEQRDLAEILDEVSYIYDLALISIFAGTCLAIFVMTYLAVIRARPRISSADLWTTQWFVLCSAIHLILEGSYAYSFRTMGSRTDLLGQLWKEYSLSDSRYLSPDAFVLCMETITAVCWGPLSLITAVCIVRDHVLRHPLQIVVSLGQLYGDVLYYATSWFGHEVFGVAYSRPERYYFWGYFVFCNAFWIVVPLVLLYRSFKATAGAFAVQQRPLVEKNGAKKTL
;
A
#
# COMPACT_ATOMS: atom_id res chain seq x y z
N MET A 1 -2.78 -0.31 -48.86
CA MET A 1 -2.30 -1.60 -48.33
C MET A 1 -1.22 -1.30 -47.30
N PHE A 2 -1.62 -1.07 -46.04
CA PHE A 2 -0.69 -0.89 -44.92
C PHE A 2 -1.25 -1.72 -43.76
N SER A 3 -0.57 -2.83 -43.46
CA SER A 3 -0.89 -3.71 -42.33
C SER A 3 -0.08 -3.26 -41.13
N SER A 4 -0.79 -2.99 -40.05
CA SER A 4 -0.33 -2.78 -38.69
C SER A 4 0.26 -4.08 -38.12
N GLY A 5 1.46 -3.97 -37.55
CA GLY A 5 2.02 -4.96 -36.63
C GLY A 5 2.16 -4.30 -35.26
N VAL A 6 1.21 -4.58 -34.37
CA VAL A 6 1.29 -4.20 -32.95
C VAL A 6 2.46 -5.00 -32.36
N ARG A 7 3.55 -4.30 -32.03
CA ARG A 7 4.66 -4.88 -31.27
C ARG A 7 4.24 -4.92 -29.79
N CYS A 8 4.23 -6.12 -29.22
CA CYS A 8 4.12 -6.33 -27.77
C CYS A 8 5.16 -5.48 -27.04
N ALA A 9 4.73 -4.80 -25.97
CA ALA A 9 5.63 -4.17 -25.02
C ALA A 9 6.41 -5.25 -24.23
N PRO A 10 7.65 -4.98 -23.81
CA PRO A 10 8.53 -5.97 -23.17
C PRO A 10 8.02 -6.42 -21.80
N SER A 11 8.39 -7.65 -21.40
CA SER A 11 8.04 -8.28 -20.13
C SER A 11 8.66 -7.54 -18.92
N PRO A 12 8.06 -7.64 -17.72
CA PRO A 12 8.51 -6.96 -16.49
C PRO A 12 9.90 -7.37 -15.96
N ASP A 13 10.66 -8.22 -16.65
CA ASP A 13 11.95 -8.77 -16.21
C ASP A 13 13.10 -7.73 -16.09
N ALA A 14 12.79 -6.44 -16.05
CA ALA A 14 13.76 -5.34 -15.98
C ALA A 14 13.74 -4.56 -14.65
N TYR A 15 13.00 -5.00 -13.63
CA TYR A 15 12.85 -4.24 -12.37
C TYR A 15 13.25 -5.03 -11.12
N ILE A 16 14.53 -5.37 -10.98
CA ILE A 16 15.11 -5.74 -9.68
C ILE A 16 16.43 -5.02 -9.48
N GLY A 17 16.40 -4.00 -8.63
CA GLY A 17 17.58 -3.26 -8.22
C GLY A 17 17.34 -2.55 -6.90
N ILE A 18 16.90 -3.27 -5.85
CA ILE A 18 17.01 -2.87 -4.44
C ILE A 18 16.99 -4.08 -3.46
N PHE A 19 16.59 -5.30 -3.86
CA PHE A 19 16.70 -6.50 -3.00
C PHE A 19 17.40 -7.67 -3.70
N HIS A 20 18.69 -7.51 -3.99
CA HIS A 20 19.52 -8.56 -4.57
C HIS A 20 20.16 -9.41 -3.45
N PHE A 21 19.40 -10.32 -2.85
CA PHE A 21 19.99 -11.46 -2.12
C PHE A 21 20.02 -12.67 -3.07
N GLN A 22 21.24 -13.03 -3.47
CA GLN A 22 21.56 -14.20 -4.30
C GLN A 22 20.94 -15.49 -3.74
N PHE A 23 20.09 -16.15 -4.52
CA PHE A 23 19.97 -17.61 -4.50
C PHE A 23 19.53 -18.09 -5.89
N LEU A 24 20.50 -18.21 -6.81
CA LEU A 24 20.34 -19.01 -8.02
C LEU A 24 20.98 -20.38 -7.77
N ARG A 25 20.23 -21.48 -7.99
CA ARG A 25 20.63 -22.57 -8.90
C ARG A 25 19.64 -23.74 -8.85
N HIS A 26 19.29 -24.17 -10.07
CA HIS A 26 18.75 -25.48 -10.47
C HIS A 26 17.26 -25.68 -10.20
N TYR A 27 16.43 -25.74 -11.25
CA TYR A 27 15.94 -26.98 -11.87
C TYR A 27 15.28 -26.66 -13.23
N PRO A 28 15.19 -27.63 -14.16
CA PRO A 28 14.92 -27.41 -15.57
C PRO A 28 13.42 -27.34 -15.91
N ALA A 29 13.14 -26.62 -16.98
CA ALA A 29 11.84 -26.53 -17.62
C ALA A 29 11.44 -27.85 -18.31
N SER A 30 10.28 -28.38 -17.95
CA SER A 30 9.45 -29.19 -18.85
C SER A 30 8.09 -29.41 -18.23
N PHE A 31 7.03 -28.85 -18.80
CA PHE A 31 5.75 -29.55 -18.95
C PHE A 31 4.93 -28.89 -20.07
N SER A 32 5.10 -29.46 -21.26
CA SER A 32 4.21 -29.30 -22.42
C SER A 32 3.02 -30.25 -22.25
N GLY A 33 1.80 -29.75 -22.40
CA GLY A 33 0.64 -30.61 -22.52
C GLY A 33 -0.67 -29.90 -22.24
N ILE A 34 -1.18 -29.14 -23.22
CA ILE A 34 -2.63 -28.92 -23.35
C ILE A 34 -3.01 -29.22 -24.79
N ASP A 35 -3.97 -30.13 -24.87
CA ASP A 35 -4.55 -30.80 -26.02
C ASP A 35 -5.24 -29.82 -26.99
N ASP A 36 -4.98 -30.02 -28.28
CA ASP A 36 -5.33 -29.12 -29.38
C ASP A 36 -6.61 -29.64 -30.08
N SER A 37 -7.66 -29.91 -29.30
CA SER A 37 -8.89 -30.54 -29.79
C SER A 37 -10.15 -29.82 -29.33
N ILE A 38 -10.37 -28.59 -29.78
CA ILE A 38 -11.69 -28.03 -30.17
C ILE A 38 -11.41 -27.00 -31.27
N ARG A 39 -11.16 -27.50 -32.49
CA ARG A 39 -11.30 -26.73 -33.73
C ARG A 39 -12.14 -27.56 -34.66
N THR A 40 -13.44 -27.32 -34.65
CA THR A 40 -14.36 -27.37 -35.80
C THR A 40 -15.79 -27.41 -35.28
N THR A 41 -16.52 -26.31 -35.45
CA THR A 41 -17.86 -26.25 -36.07
C THR A 41 -18.41 -24.84 -35.89
N ALA A 42 -18.16 -23.96 -36.86
CA ALA A 42 -18.93 -22.73 -37.02
C ALA A 42 -19.68 -22.83 -38.36
N PRO A 43 -21.02 -22.79 -38.39
CA PRO A 43 -21.77 -22.81 -39.63
C PRO A 43 -21.60 -21.49 -40.37
N SER A 44 -21.34 -21.58 -41.66
CA SER A 44 -21.27 -20.46 -42.59
C SER A 44 -22.67 -19.85 -42.81
N PHE A 45 -23.01 -18.81 -42.05
CA PHE A 45 -24.13 -17.92 -42.37
C PHE A 45 -23.64 -16.77 -43.26
N LEU A 46 -23.84 -16.95 -44.56
CA LEU A 46 -23.85 -15.88 -45.55
C LEU A 46 -25.12 -15.05 -45.36
N GLY A 47 -24.96 -13.78 -44.98
CA GLY A 47 -26.03 -12.78 -45.14
C GLY A 47 -26.19 -11.73 -44.04
N VAL A 48 -25.16 -10.97 -43.63
CA VAL A 48 -25.36 -9.67 -42.94
C VAL A 48 -24.19 -8.73 -43.25
N GLY A 49 -24.34 -7.89 -44.28
CA GLY A 49 -23.27 -6.99 -44.76
C GLY A 49 -23.43 -5.50 -44.42
N LYS A 50 -24.57 -5.07 -43.86
CA LYS A 50 -24.81 -3.64 -43.55
C LYS A 50 -25.04 -3.34 -42.05
N GLU A 51 -25.51 -4.31 -41.28
CA GLU A 51 -25.84 -4.10 -39.86
C GLU A 51 -24.62 -4.20 -38.93
N LYS A 52 -23.64 -5.05 -39.27
CA LYS A 52 -22.40 -5.24 -38.47
C LYS A 52 -21.53 -3.99 -38.38
N ARG A 53 -21.64 -3.07 -39.34
CA ARG A 53 -20.85 -1.83 -39.36
C ARG A 53 -21.44 -0.74 -38.45
N GLY A 54 -22.77 -0.69 -38.32
CA GLY A 54 -23.46 0.19 -37.35
C GLY A 54 -23.22 -0.26 -35.92
N PHE A 55 -23.36 -1.56 -35.65
CA PHE A 55 -23.10 -2.15 -34.33
C PHE A 55 -21.66 -1.95 -33.84
N ALA A 56 -20.66 -2.07 -34.74
CA ALA A 56 -19.26 -1.87 -34.38
C ALA A 56 -18.88 -0.39 -34.14
N ILE A 57 -19.65 0.56 -34.70
CA ILE A 57 -19.47 1.99 -34.43
C ILE A 57 -20.11 2.32 -33.07
N GLU A 58 -21.35 1.89 -32.83
CA GLU A 58 -22.02 2.07 -31.53
C GLU A 58 -21.26 1.43 -30.37
N GLN A 59 -20.65 0.25 -30.57
CA GLN A 59 -19.86 -0.42 -29.55
C GLN A 59 -18.50 0.28 -29.29
N ARG A 60 -17.94 0.98 -30.27
CA ARG A 60 -16.75 1.84 -30.09
C ARG A 60 -17.12 3.11 -29.33
N ASP A 61 -18.20 3.76 -29.72
CA ASP A 61 -18.70 4.96 -29.04
C ASP A 61 -19.05 4.64 -27.57
N LEU A 62 -19.62 3.47 -27.30
CA LEU A 62 -19.90 3.01 -25.94
C LEU A 62 -18.62 2.76 -25.12
N ALA A 63 -17.58 2.19 -25.72
CA ALA A 63 -16.30 1.96 -25.03
C ALA A 63 -15.62 3.28 -24.66
N GLU A 64 -15.62 4.25 -25.56
CA GLU A 64 -15.08 5.59 -25.30
C GLU A 64 -15.86 6.30 -24.18
N ILE A 65 -17.20 6.22 -24.20
CA ILE A 65 -18.05 6.78 -23.14
C ILE A 65 -17.76 6.08 -21.80
N LEU A 66 -17.60 4.76 -21.78
CA LEU A 66 -17.30 4.01 -20.56
C LEU A 66 -15.93 4.38 -19.99
N ASP A 67 -14.92 4.57 -20.84
CA ASP A 67 -13.59 5.03 -20.42
C ASP A 67 -13.63 6.45 -19.86
N GLU A 68 -14.35 7.37 -20.51
CA GLU A 68 -14.54 8.74 -20.00
C GLU A 68 -15.25 8.73 -18.63
N VAL A 69 -16.32 7.94 -18.51
CA VAL A 69 -17.07 7.81 -17.27
C VAL A 69 -16.19 7.23 -16.17
N SER A 70 -15.43 6.16 -16.45
CA SER A 70 -14.48 5.55 -15.49
C SER A 70 -13.44 6.58 -15.04
N TYR A 71 -12.85 7.32 -15.97
CA TYR A 71 -11.84 8.33 -15.65
C TYR A 71 -12.38 9.43 -14.73
N ILE A 72 -13.61 9.90 -14.96
CA ILE A 72 -14.27 10.88 -14.08
C ILE A 72 -14.48 10.30 -12.68
N TYR A 73 -14.87 9.03 -12.57
CA TYR A 73 -15.04 8.35 -11.29
C TYR A 73 -13.71 8.24 -10.53
N ASP A 74 -12.63 7.84 -11.19
CA ASP A 74 -11.31 7.68 -10.57
C ASP A 74 -10.81 9.02 -10.02
N LEU A 75 -10.91 10.09 -10.82
CA LEU A 75 -10.55 11.44 -10.39
C LEU A 75 -11.38 11.93 -9.19
N ALA A 76 -12.66 11.60 -9.15
CA ALA A 76 -13.52 11.96 -8.03
C ALA A 76 -13.06 11.25 -6.73
N LEU A 77 -12.77 9.95 -6.80
CA LEU A 77 -12.28 9.18 -5.64
C LEU A 77 -10.94 9.70 -5.12
N ILE A 78 -9.98 9.94 -6.02
CA ILE A 78 -8.66 10.51 -5.67
C ILE A 78 -8.84 11.89 -5.04
N SER A 79 -9.71 12.74 -5.59
CA SER A 79 -9.96 14.09 -5.08
C SER A 79 -10.59 14.06 -3.69
N ILE A 80 -11.54 13.15 -3.45
CA ILE A 80 -12.17 12.97 -2.13
C ILE A 80 -11.14 12.46 -1.12
N PHE A 81 -10.31 11.49 -1.49
CA PHE A 81 -9.25 10.96 -0.63
C PHE A 81 -8.22 12.04 -0.27
N ALA A 82 -7.73 12.78 -1.27
CA ALA A 82 -6.77 13.88 -1.08
C ALA A 82 -7.37 15.00 -0.22
N GLY A 83 -8.63 15.39 -0.48
CA GLY A 83 -9.35 16.38 0.32
C GLY A 83 -9.53 15.94 1.78
N THR A 84 -9.82 14.65 2.01
CA THR A 84 -9.93 14.07 3.36
C THR A 84 -8.59 14.10 4.09
N CYS A 85 -7.49 13.71 3.41
CA CYS A 85 -6.15 13.80 3.98
C CYS A 85 -5.77 15.24 4.34
N LEU A 86 -6.07 16.19 3.46
CA LEU A 86 -5.84 17.62 3.71
C LEU A 86 -6.65 18.11 4.91
N ALA A 87 -7.92 17.73 5.02
CA ALA A 87 -8.76 18.08 6.16
C ALA A 87 -8.19 17.53 7.46
N ILE A 88 -7.74 16.26 7.48
CA ILE A 88 -7.07 15.66 8.65
C ILE A 88 -5.82 16.45 9.02
N PHE A 89 -4.98 16.80 8.06
CA PHE A 89 -3.77 17.59 8.31
C PHE A 89 -4.08 18.98 8.85
N VAL A 90 -5.06 19.69 8.28
CA VAL A 90 -5.45 21.03 8.75
C VAL A 90 -6.00 20.95 10.17
N MET A 91 -6.94 20.04 10.43
CA MET A 91 -7.57 19.90 11.75
C MET A 91 -6.56 19.50 12.82
N THR A 92 -5.67 18.56 12.51
CA THR A 92 -4.60 18.13 13.41
C THR A 92 -3.60 19.26 13.65
N TYR A 93 -3.22 20.01 12.62
CA TYR A 93 -2.34 21.18 12.76
C TYR A 93 -2.93 22.17 13.76
N LEU A 94 -4.19 22.59 13.54
CA LEU A 94 -4.90 23.55 14.39
C LEU A 94 -5.01 23.06 15.83
N ALA A 95 -5.35 21.78 16.03
CA ALA A 95 -5.43 21.17 17.36
C ALA A 95 -4.07 21.14 18.06
N VAL A 96 -3.00 20.78 17.35
CA VAL A 96 -1.64 20.67 17.91
C VAL A 96 -1.08 22.04 18.26
N ILE A 97 -1.18 23.04 17.38
CA ILE A 97 -0.68 24.40 17.70
C ILE A 97 -1.45 25.03 18.85
N ARG A 98 -2.72 24.69 19.02
CA ARG A 98 -3.51 25.11 20.18
C ARG A 98 -3.05 24.43 21.47
N ALA A 99 -2.74 23.14 21.42
CA ALA A 99 -2.34 22.35 22.58
C ALA A 99 -0.88 22.56 23.00
N ARG A 100 0.05 22.71 22.04
CA ARG A 100 1.49 22.91 22.26
C ARG A 100 2.04 23.94 21.25
N PRO A 101 1.88 25.25 21.50
CA PRO A 101 2.27 26.31 20.54
C PRO A 101 3.75 26.34 20.16
N ARG A 102 4.63 25.80 21.02
CA ARG A 102 6.09 25.73 20.80
C ARG A 102 6.56 24.33 20.37
N ILE A 103 5.70 23.54 19.71
CA ILE A 103 6.10 22.22 19.19
C ILE A 103 7.16 22.39 18.09
N SER A 104 8.14 21.48 18.05
CA SER A 104 9.14 21.48 16.98
C SER A 104 8.49 21.09 15.65
N SER A 105 8.99 21.59 14.53
CA SER A 105 8.47 21.20 13.20
C SER A 105 8.55 19.69 12.98
N ALA A 106 9.60 19.03 13.50
CA ALA A 106 9.77 17.59 13.39
C ALA A 106 8.72 16.82 14.18
N ASP A 107 8.40 17.24 15.41
CA ASP A 107 7.35 16.60 16.21
C ASP A 107 5.96 16.90 15.65
N LEU A 108 5.73 18.09 15.08
CA LEU A 108 4.49 18.43 14.39
C LEU A 108 4.25 17.51 13.19
N TRP A 109 5.21 17.37 12.28
CA TRP A 109 5.09 16.45 11.13
C TRP A 109 4.94 14.99 11.56
N THR A 110 5.64 14.57 12.62
CA THR A 110 5.50 13.21 13.16
C THR A 110 4.10 12.99 13.75
N THR A 111 3.54 14.01 14.43
CA THR A 111 2.16 13.96 14.95
C THR A 111 1.15 13.86 13.80
N GLN A 112 1.33 14.67 12.76
CA GLN A 112 0.49 14.64 11.56
C GLN A 112 0.48 13.26 10.90
N TRP A 113 1.66 12.67 10.73
CA TRP A 113 1.82 11.31 10.23
C TRP A 113 1.03 10.30 11.05
N PHE A 114 1.21 10.27 12.37
CA PHE A 114 0.52 9.29 13.22
C PHE A 114 -0.99 9.50 13.30
N VAL A 115 -1.49 10.74 13.20
CA VAL A 115 -2.95 10.96 13.11
C VAL A 115 -3.50 10.50 11.76
N LEU A 116 -2.77 10.73 10.66
CA LEU A 116 -3.14 10.16 9.36
C LEU A 116 -3.13 8.63 9.38
N CYS A 117 -2.08 8.00 9.93
CA CYS A 117 -2.03 6.54 10.11
C CYS A 117 -3.23 6.04 10.92
N SER A 118 -3.57 6.71 12.02
CA SER A 118 -4.73 6.34 12.83
C SER A 118 -6.02 6.37 12.00
N ALA A 119 -6.23 7.41 11.20
CA ALA A 119 -7.42 7.51 10.35
C ALA A 119 -7.46 6.41 9.28
N ILE A 120 -6.35 6.17 8.58
CA ILE A 120 -6.28 5.15 7.53
C ILE A 120 -6.50 3.75 8.13
N HIS A 121 -5.76 3.39 9.17
CA HIS A 121 -5.85 2.07 9.78
C HIS A 121 -7.22 1.81 10.41
N LEU A 122 -7.79 2.77 11.15
CA LEU A 122 -9.08 2.57 11.81
C LEU A 122 -10.26 2.58 10.84
N ILE A 123 -10.26 3.51 9.88
CA ILE A 123 -11.42 3.75 9.02
C ILE A 123 -11.30 2.96 7.74
N LEU A 124 -10.23 3.16 6.98
CA LEU A 124 -10.08 2.54 5.66
C LEU A 124 -9.82 1.04 5.82
N GLU A 125 -8.75 0.65 6.51
CA GLU A 125 -8.35 -0.75 6.70
C GLU A 125 -9.34 -1.51 7.59
N GLY A 126 -9.84 -0.85 8.64
CA GLY A 126 -10.94 -1.38 9.45
C GLY A 126 -12.21 -1.67 8.63
N SER A 127 -12.57 -0.82 7.67
CA SER A 127 -13.72 -1.07 6.79
C SER A 127 -13.51 -2.26 5.84
N TYR A 128 -12.27 -2.47 5.39
CA TYR A 128 -11.90 -3.65 4.62
C TYR A 128 -11.99 -4.91 5.46
N ALA A 129 -11.34 -4.94 6.63
CA ALA A 129 -11.36 -6.10 7.52
C ALA A 129 -12.80 -6.49 7.91
N TYR A 130 -13.65 -5.50 8.18
CA TYR A 130 -15.08 -5.71 8.47
C TYR A 130 -15.85 -6.29 7.27
N SER A 131 -15.51 -5.86 6.05
CA SER A 131 -16.30 -6.14 4.84
C SER A 131 -15.64 -7.09 3.86
N PHE A 132 -14.56 -7.78 4.26
CA PHE A 132 -13.67 -8.48 3.33
C PHE A 132 -14.40 -9.50 2.43
N ARG A 133 -15.47 -10.13 2.94
CA ARG A 133 -16.27 -11.13 2.21
C ARG A 133 -17.20 -10.52 1.16
N THR A 134 -17.59 -9.27 1.34
CA THR A 134 -18.64 -8.61 0.54
C THR A 134 -18.11 -7.37 -0.18
N MET A 135 -16.80 -7.14 -0.20
CA MET A 135 -16.18 -5.93 -0.74
C MET A 135 -16.61 -5.62 -2.18
N GLY A 136 -16.67 -6.64 -3.05
CA GLY A 136 -17.08 -6.46 -4.45
C GLY A 136 -18.52 -5.95 -4.64
N SER A 137 -19.40 -6.16 -3.65
CA SER A 137 -20.80 -5.70 -3.69
C SER A 137 -21.02 -4.31 -3.08
N ARG A 138 -20.00 -3.75 -2.41
CA ARG A 138 -20.13 -2.45 -1.74
C ARG A 138 -20.19 -1.32 -2.76
N THR A 139 -21.12 -0.39 -2.52
CA THR A 139 -21.35 0.78 -3.37
C THR A 139 -21.07 2.10 -2.67
N ASP A 140 -20.88 2.09 -1.35
CA ASP A 140 -20.50 3.26 -0.55
C ASP A 140 -19.05 3.69 -0.83
N LEU A 141 -18.71 4.92 -0.39
CA LEU A 141 -17.42 5.55 -0.66
C LEU A 141 -16.21 4.67 -0.29
N LEU A 142 -16.20 4.05 0.89
CA LEU A 142 -15.08 3.21 1.32
C LEU A 142 -14.97 1.95 0.45
N GLY A 143 -16.09 1.35 0.08
CA GLY A 143 -16.12 0.24 -0.87
C GLY A 143 -15.61 0.63 -2.26
N GLN A 144 -15.92 1.83 -2.74
CA GLN A 144 -15.40 2.33 -4.01
C GLN A 144 -13.90 2.60 -3.94
N LEU A 145 -13.39 3.18 -2.85
CA LEU A 145 -11.96 3.38 -2.64
C LEU A 145 -11.19 2.05 -2.62
N TRP A 146 -11.74 1.01 -1.97
CA TRP A 146 -11.12 -0.31 -1.96
C TRP A 146 -11.15 -1.00 -3.32
N LYS A 147 -12.25 -0.88 -4.07
CA LYS A 147 -12.32 -1.38 -5.45
C LYS A 147 -11.29 -0.68 -6.34
N GLU A 148 -11.14 0.62 -6.20
CA GLU A 148 -10.14 1.39 -6.94
C GLU A 148 -8.71 0.96 -6.57
N TYR A 149 -8.40 0.87 -5.27
CA TYR A 149 -7.08 0.41 -4.83
C TYR A 149 -6.80 -1.04 -5.25
N SER A 150 -7.81 -1.90 -5.32
CA SER A 150 -7.67 -3.30 -5.75
C SER A 150 -7.26 -3.48 -7.21
N LEU A 151 -7.33 -2.42 -8.03
CA LEU A 151 -6.75 -2.44 -9.37
C LEU A 151 -5.23 -2.53 -9.33
N SER A 152 -4.62 -2.04 -8.24
CA SER A 152 -3.20 -2.20 -7.95
C SER A 152 -2.87 -3.56 -7.32
N ASP A 153 -3.81 -4.14 -6.58
CA ASP A 153 -3.68 -5.45 -5.95
C ASP A 153 -5.06 -6.11 -5.75
N SER A 154 -5.38 -7.06 -6.62
CA SER A 154 -6.65 -7.77 -6.61
C SER A 154 -6.91 -8.60 -5.35
N ARG A 155 -5.92 -8.81 -4.49
CA ARG A 155 -6.08 -9.48 -3.18
C ARG A 155 -7.06 -8.75 -2.25
N TYR A 156 -7.34 -7.48 -2.49
CA TYR A 156 -8.37 -6.72 -1.76
C TYR A 156 -9.81 -7.01 -2.23
N LEU A 157 -10.01 -7.68 -3.38
CA LEU A 157 -11.33 -8.16 -3.83
C LEU A 157 -11.46 -9.68 -3.83
N SER A 158 -10.36 -10.41 -3.71
CA SER A 158 -10.36 -11.86 -3.51
C SER A 158 -10.13 -12.24 -2.04
N PRO A 159 -10.55 -13.43 -1.58
CA PRO A 159 -10.25 -13.89 -0.22
C PRO A 159 -8.76 -14.24 -0.06
N ASP A 160 -7.93 -13.25 0.25
CA ASP A 160 -6.51 -13.44 0.59
C ASP A 160 -6.31 -13.45 2.11
N ALA A 161 -5.76 -14.55 2.64
CA ALA A 161 -5.60 -14.73 4.08
C ALA A 161 -4.57 -13.75 4.68
N PHE A 162 -3.49 -13.45 3.95
CA PHE A 162 -2.45 -12.57 4.46
C PHE A 162 -2.97 -11.13 4.54
N VAL A 163 -3.55 -10.61 3.45
CA VAL A 163 -4.08 -9.24 3.41
C VAL A 163 -5.14 -9.06 4.48
N LEU A 164 -6.10 -9.98 4.63
CA LEU A 164 -7.10 -9.90 5.69
C LEU A 164 -6.46 -9.83 7.09
N CYS A 165 -5.52 -10.74 7.40
CA CYS A 165 -4.90 -10.79 8.72
C CYS A 165 -4.05 -9.54 9.00
N MET A 166 -3.27 -9.09 8.02
CA MET A 166 -2.45 -7.88 8.12
C MET A 166 -3.32 -6.66 8.39
N GLU A 167 -4.35 -6.44 7.56
CA GLU A 167 -5.25 -5.28 7.67
C GLU A 167 -6.11 -5.31 8.95
N THR A 168 -6.40 -6.51 9.45
CA THR A 168 -7.06 -6.64 10.76
C THR A 168 -6.12 -6.19 11.87
N ILE A 169 -4.87 -6.62 11.86
CA ILE A 169 -3.86 -6.20 12.87
C ILE A 169 -3.60 -4.70 12.79
N THR A 170 -3.48 -4.15 11.59
CA THR A 170 -3.28 -2.71 11.42
C THR A 170 -4.46 -1.92 11.98
N ALA A 171 -5.70 -2.35 11.70
CA ALA A 171 -6.89 -1.71 12.23
C ALA A 171 -7.00 -1.81 13.76
N VAL A 172 -6.78 -2.98 14.36
CA VAL A 172 -7.02 -3.18 15.81
C VAL A 172 -5.82 -2.83 16.69
N CYS A 173 -4.60 -2.80 16.14
CA CYS A 173 -3.38 -2.49 16.88
C CYS A 173 -2.74 -1.18 16.42
N TRP A 174 -2.36 -1.08 15.14
CA TRP A 174 -1.60 0.08 14.64
C TRP A 174 -2.42 1.36 14.59
N GLY A 175 -3.72 1.29 14.28
CA GLY A 175 -4.64 2.42 14.30
C GLY A 175 -4.74 3.10 15.68
N PRO A 176 -5.13 2.36 16.75
CA PRO A 176 -5.17 2.90 18.10
C PRO A 176 -3.80 3.34 18.61
N LEU A 177 -2.75 2.54 18.41
CA LEU A 177 -1.41 2.87 18.88
C LEU A 177 -0.84 4.10 18.17
N SER A 178 -1.17 4.34 16.91
CA SER A 178 -0.78 5.56 16.19
C SER A 178 -1.38 6.80 16.86
N LEU A 179 -2.67 6.77 17.21
CA LEU A 179 -3.32 7.88 17.91
C LEU A 179 -2.70 8.13 19.29
N ILE A 180 -2.44 7.06 20.05
CA ILE A 180 -1.78 7.15 21.37
C ILE A 180 -0.36 7.73 21.21
N THR A 181 0.37 7.33 20.16
CA THR A 181 1.71 7.84 19.85
C THR A 181 1.66 9.34 19.54
N ALA A 182 0.71 9.78 18.70
CA ALA A 182 0.48 11.20 18.42
C ALA A 182 0.23 12.01 19.70
N VAL A 183 -0.63 11.51 20.60
CA VAL A 183 -0.88 12.13 21.90
C VAL A 183 0.39 12.18 22.75
N CYS A 184 1.17 11.10 22.79
CA CYS A 184 2.45 11.07 23.52
C CYS A 184 3.44 12.10 22.98
N ILE A 185 3.51 12.32 21.66
CA ILE A 185 4.35 13.34 21.05
C ILE A 185 3.90 14.74 21.48
N VAL A 186 2.60 15.04 21.35
CA VAL A 186 2.05 16.35 21.74
C VAL A 186 2.24 16.62 23.23
N ARG A 187 2.17 15.60 24.08
CA ARG A 187 2.34 15.71 25.54
C ARG A 187 3.78 15.60 26.02
N ASP A 188 4.75 15.43 25.12
CA ASP A 188 6.17 15.19 25.47
C ASP A 188 6.36 13.99 26.42
N HIS A 189 5.55 12.95 26.22
CA HIS A 189 5.47 11.81 27.13
C HIS A 189 6.64 10.85 26.95
N VAL A 190 7.11 10.24 28.05
CA VAL A 190 8.26 9.31 28.06
C VAL A 190 8.07 8.10 27.14
N LEU A 191 6.81 7.69 26.91
CA LEU A 191 6.48 6.58 26.02
C LEU A 191 6.47 6.94 24.53
N ARG A 192 6.75 8.20 24.15
CA ARG A 192 6.71 8.61 22.73
C ARG A 192 7.62 7.75 21.85
N HIS A 193 8.86 7.51 22.27
CA HIS A 193 9.84 6.77 21.48
C HIS A 193 9.60 5.26 21.49
N PRO A 194 9.31 4.62 22.63
CA PRO A 194 8.89 3.22 22.65
C PRO A 194 7.69 2.94 21.73
N LEU A 195 6.63 3.75 21.81
CA LEU A 195 5.43 3.54 20.99
C LEU A 195 5.69 3.84 19.52
N GLN A 196 6.43 4.92 19.21
CA GLN A 196 6.86 5.22 17.84
C GLN A 196 7.67 4.07 17.24
N ILE A 197 8.59 3.46 17.98
CA ILE A 197 9.36 2.28 17.50
C ILE A 197 8.42 1.11 17.21
N VAL A 198 7.52 0.77 18.14
CA VAL A 198 6.59 -0.37 17.99
C VAL A 198 5.72 -0.20 16.74
N VAL A 199 5.08 0.96 16.59
CA VAL A 199 4.17 1.20 15.45
C VAL A 199 4.94 1.27 14.14
N SER A 200 6.06 2.02 14.09
CA SER A 200 6.85 2.13 12.86
C SER A 200 7.46 0.80 12.41
N LEU A 201 7.92 -0.04 13.35
CA LEU A 201 8.40 -1.38 13.01
C LEU A 201 7.25 -2.27 12.51
N GLY A 202 6.08 -2.21 13.16
CA GLY A 202 4.90 -2.97 12.74
C GLY A 202 4.44 -2.62 11.33
N GLN A 203 4.39 -1.32 11.01
CA GLN A 203 4.06 -0.81 9.66
C GLN A 203 5.07 -1.30 8.62
N LEU A 204 6.38 -1.13 8.88
CA LEU A 204 7.43 -1.58 7.98
C LEU A 204 7.40 -3.10 7.76
N TYR A 205 7.22 -3.87 8.84
CA TYR A 205 7.15 -5.33 8.76
C TYR A 205 5.94 -5.81 7.96
N GLY A 206 4.76 -5.21 8.19
CA GLY A 206 3.56 -5.51 7.42
C GLY A 206 3.78 -5.25 5.93
N ASP A 207 4.33 -4.09 5.58
CA ASP A 207 4.54 -3.71 4.18
C ASP A 207 5.60 -4.58 3.48
N VAL A 208 6.69 -4.94 4.18
CA VAL A 208 7.66 -5.92 3.67
C VAL A 208 6.99 -7.26 3.37
N LEU A 209 6.12 -7.75 4.25
CA LEU A 209 5.39 -9.00 4.02
C LEU A 209 4.34 -8.86 2.91
N TYR A 210 3.70 -7.69 2.77
CA TYR A 210 2.76 -7.40 1.70
C TYR A 210 3.41 -7.52 0.31
N TYR A 211 4.60 -6.93 0.14
CA TYR A 211 5.38 -7.09 -1.07
C TYR A 211 5.90 -8.52 -1.24
N ALA A 212 6.44 -9.13 -0.18
CA ALA A 212 6.99 -10.48 -0.26
C ALA A 212 5.94 -11.52 -0.68
N THR A 213 4.71 -11.40 -0.18
CA THR A 213 3.61 -12.31 -0.54
C THR A 213 3.09 -12.07 -1.95
N SER A 214 3.03 -10.82 -2.41
CA SER A 214 2.71 -10.49 -3.81
C SER A 214 3.75 -11.08 -4.76
N TRP A 215 5.02 -10.83 -4.46
CA TRP A 215 6.17 -11.35 -5.20
C TRP A 215 6.18 -12.87 -5.24
N PHE A 216 5.98 -13.53 -4.09
CA PHE A 216 5.88 -14.98 -4.01
C PHE A 216 4.74 -15.53 -4.89
N GLY A 217 3.57 -14.88 -4.87
CA GLY A 217 2.44 -15.27 -5.72
C GLY A 217 2.76 -15.19 -7.21
N HIS A 218 3.52 -14.16 -7.61
CA HIS A 218 4.02 -14.02 -8.97
C HIS A 218 5.02 -15.12 -9.33
N GLU A 219 6.08 -15.27 -8.54
CA GLU A 219 7.19 -16.19 -8.86
C GLU A 219 6.80 -17.67 -8.77
N VAL A 220 5.97 -18.05 -7.80
CA VAL A 220 5.65 -19.46 -7.55
C VAL A 220 4.40 -19.90 -8.29
N PHE A 221 3.40 -19.02 -8.41
CA PHE A 221 2.10 -19.37 -9.01
C PHE A 221 1.82 -18.67 -10.33
N GLY A 222 2.70 -17.78 -10.80
CA GLY A 222 2.48 -17.01 -12.03
C GLY A 222 1.33 -16.01 -11.92
N VAL A 223 0.89 -15.66 -10.70
CA VAL A 223 -0.26 -14.79 -10.48
C VAL A 223 0.21 -13.34 -10.39
N ALA A 224 -0.22 -12.52 -11.35
CA ALA A 224 -0.07 -11.07 -11.27
C ALA A 224 -1.32 -10.47 -10.61
N TYR A 225 -1.17 -9.90 -9.41
CA TYR A 225 -2.28 -9.29 -8.68
C TYR A 225 -2.65 -7.90 -9.18
N SER A 226 -1.68 -7.19 -9.77
CA SER A 226 -1.87 -5.84 -10.30
C SER A 226 -2.37 -5.90 -11.74
N ARG A 227 -3.19 -4.92 -12.12
CA ARG A 227 -3.54 -4.70 -13.51
C ARG A 227 -2.30 -4.36 -14.37
N PRO A 228 -2.32 -4.69 -15.67
CA PRO A 228 -1.16 -4.51 -16.54
C PRO A 228 -0.79 -3.04 -16.81
N GLU A 229 -1.72 -2.10 -16.60
CA GLU A 229 -1.47 -0.68 -16.77
C GLU A 229 -0.46 -0.18 -15.73
N ARG A 230 0.59 0.49 -16.21
CA ARG A 230 1.77 0.85 -15.41
C ARG A 230 1.45 1.73 -14.19
N TYR A 231 0.40 2.53 -14.24
CA TYR A 231 0.07 3.45 -13.15
C TYR A 231 -0.54 2.73 -11.93
N TYR A 232 -1.24 1.60 -12.12
CA TYR A 232 -1.72 0.80 -10.99
C TYR A 232 -0.55 0.18 -10.24
N PHE A 233 0.42 -0.38 -10.95
CA PHE A 233 1.61 -0.92 -10.29
C PHE A 233 2.49 0.19 -9.69
N TRP A 234 2.98 1.14 -10.50
CA TRP A 234 3.95 2.12 -10.00
C TRP A 234 3.34 3.23 -9.15
N GLY A 235 2.15 3.70 -9.50
CA GLY A 235 1.47 4.77 -8.79
C GLY A 235 0.82 4.27 -7.50
N TYR A 236 0.03 3.21 -7.57
CA TYR A 236 -0.70 2.73 -6.39
C TYR A 236 0.11 1.70 -5.61
N PHE A 237 0.51 0.61 -6.25
CA PHE A 237 1.16 -0.50 -5.55
C PHE A 237 2.55 -0.12 -4.99
N VAL A 238 3.35 0.66 -5.73
CA VAL A 238 4.69 1.08 -5.28
C VAL A 238 4.65 2.44 -4.56
N PHE A 239 4.20 3.50 -5.24
CA PHE A 239 4.34 4.85 -4.70
C PHE A 239 3.47 5.12 -3.46
N CYS A 240 2.20 4.65 -3.42
CA CYS A 240 1.40 4.81 -2.21
C CYS A 240 2.06 4.08 -1.03
N ASN A 241 2.39 2.79 -1.17
CA ASN A 241 2.99 2.02 -0.08
C ASN A 241 4.39 2.53 0.35
N ALA A 242 5.15 3.20 -0.53
CA ALA A 242 6.46 3.76 -0.19
C ALA A 242 6.45 4.69 1.04
N PHE A 243 5.33 5.38 1.32
CA PHE A 243 5.20 6.20 2.54
C PHE A 243 5.30 5.37 3.83
N TRP A 244 4.73 4.16 3.83
CA TRP A 244 4.78 3.18 4.93
C TRP A 244 6.14 2.47 5.06
N ILE A 245 7.07 2.71 4.13
CA ILE A 245 8.47 2.29 4.25
C ILE A 245 9.33 3.45 4.73
N VAL A 246 9.33 4.55 3.97
CA VAL A 246 10.30 5.64 4.14
C VAL A 246 10.08 6.37 5.46
N VAL A 247 8.83 6.74 5.78
CA VAL A 247 8.55 7.48 7.01
C VAL A 247 8.85 6.62 8.24
N PRO A 248 8.38 5.36 8.34
CA PRO A 248 8.73 4.49 9.46
C PRO A 248 10.23 4.26 9.64
N LEU A 249 11.02 4.10 8.58
CA LEU A 249 12.48 3.97 8.69
C LEU A 249 13.14 5.20 9.31
N VAL A 250 12.73 6.40 8.89
CA VAL A 250 13.24 7.66 9.47
C VAL A 250 12.83 7.76 10.95
N LEU A 251 11.59 7.39 11.29
CA LEU A 251 11.08 7.44 12.65
C LEU A 251 11.75 6.41 13.57
N LEU A 252 12.06 5.22 13.06
CA LEU A 252 12.85 4.21 13.76
C LEU A 252 14.24 4.73 14.06
N TYR A 253 14.96 5.22 13.05
CA TYR A 253 16.31 5.77 13.23
C TYR A 253 16.34 6.89 14.29
N ARG A 254 15.40 7.84 14.19
CA ARG A 254 15.31 8.95 15.17
C ARG A 254 15.03 8.46 16.58
N SER A 255 14.11 7.51 16.75
CA SER A 255 13.76 7.00 18.08
C SER A 255 14.84 6.11 18.66
N PHE A 256 15.48 5.26 17.87
CA PHE A 256 16.63 4.47 18.34
C PHE A 256 17.78 5.38 18.79
N LYS A 257 18.10 6.42 18.02
CA LYS A 257 19.14 7.39 18.40
C LYS A 257 18.80 8.11 19.71
N ALA A 258 17.55 8.55 19.88
CA ALA A 258 17.10 9.22 21.09
C ALA A 258 17.15 8.29 22.32
N THR A 259 16.64 7.06 22.17
CA THR A 259 16.66 6.04 23.21
C THR A 259 18.08 5.66 23.61
N ALA A 260 18.97 5.42 22.64
CA ALA A 260 20.38 5.12 22.91
C ALA A 260 21.10 6.28 23.63
N GLY A 261 20.82 7.52 23.23
CA GLY A 261 21.34 8.71 23.89
C GLY A 261 20.90 8.81 25.36
N ALA A 262 19.62 8.52 25.65
CA ALA A 262 19.11 8.52 27.01
C ALA A 262 19.80 7.47 27.90
N PHE A 263 19.99 6.25 27.40
CA PHE A 263 20.71 5.21 28.13
C PHE A 263 22.18 5.55 28.34
N ALA A 264 22.85 6.15 27.35
CA ALA A 264 24.24 6.57 27.49
C ALA A 264 24.43 7.59 28.62
N VAL A 265 23.50 8.55 28.77
CA VAL A 265 23.54 9.51 29.89
C VAL A 265 23.37 8.81 31.24
N GLN A 266 22.45 7.85 31.32
CA GLN A 266 22.22 7.08 32.55
C GLN A 266 23.43 6.22 32.96
N GLN A 267 24.21 5.73 31.99
CA GLN A 267 25.38 4.89 32.25
C GLN A 267 26.64 5.66 32.68
N ARG A 268 26.78 6.96 32.37
CA ARG A 268 27.97 7.76 32.71
C ARG A 268 28.35 7.72 34.20
N PRO A 269 27.41 7.96 35.15
CA PRO A 269 27.74 7.93 36.58
C PRO A 269 28.14 6.53 37.09
N LEU A 270 27.69 5.46 36.42
CA LEU A 270 28.05 4.08 36.79
C LEU A 270 29.47 3.74 36.37
N VAL A 271 29.90 4.22 35.20
CA VAL A 271 31.27 4.04 34.70
C VAL A 271 32.26 4.80 35.58
N GLU A 272 31.95 6.04 35.96
CA GLU A 272 32.80 6.84 36.86
C GLU A 272 32.95 6.19 38.25
N LYS A 273 31.86 5.69 38.84
CA LYS A 273 31.91 4.97 40.12
C LYS A 273 32.71 3.66 40.06
N ASN A 274 32.61 2.92 38.96
CA ASN A 274 33.36 1.67 38.78
C ASN A 274 34.83 1.92 38.43
N GLY A 275 35.14 3.02 37.73
CA GLY A 275 36.50 3.48 37.48
C GLY A 275 37.20 3.92 38.76
N ALA A 276 36.54 4.72 39.59
CA ALA A 276 37.08 5.17 40.88
C ALA A 276 37.39 4.01 41.85
N LYS A 277 36.60 2.92 41.80
CA LYS A 277 36.86 1.70 42.60
C LYS A 277 38.01 0.84 42.11
N LYS A 278 38.48 1.01 40.86
CA LYS A 278 39.60 0.24 40.30
C LYS A 278 40.96 0.91 40.51
N THR A 279 40.98 2.17 40.94
CA THR A 279 42.21 2.97 41.11
C THR A 279 42.65 3.09 42.58
N LEU A 280 41.96 2.41 43.50
CA LEU A 280 42.30 2.26 44.93
C LEU A 280 42.72 0.81 45.19
#